data_AF-A0A7S3R9G3-F1
#
_entry.id   AF-A0A7S3R9G3-F1
#
_cell.length_a   1.000
_cell.length_b   1.000
_cell.length_c   1.000
_cell.angle_alpha   90.00
_cell.angle_beta   90.00
_cell.angle_gamma   90.00
#
_symmetry.space_group_name_H-M   'P 1'
#
loop_
_entity.id
_entity.type
_entity.pdbx_description
1 polymer ?
#
loop_
_entity_poly.entity_id
_entity_poly.type
_entity_poly.pdbx_seq_one_letter_code
_entity_poly.pdbx_strand_id
1 'polypeptide(L)'
;MDEGDELEQAPLCRAKSNSVLATERLLAAKGLNAEQSVGRILSPHHHYYKKWCLIVAGMALLLAIIDPLHLAFATADGLYPYDDFWAVMVYIMMIIFGADMALKFFIAYDDPERGMVYEPKLIAMNY
;
A
#
# COMPACT_ATOMS: atom_id res chain seq x y z
N MET A 1 -56.55 5.15 54.13
CA MET A 1 -56.49 4.02 53.17
C MET A 1 -56.66 4.63 51.80
N ASP A 2 -55.58 4.71 51.04
CA ASP A 2 -55.54 4.24 49.65
C ASP A 2 -54.07 4.21 49.21
N GLU A 3 -53.56 2.99 49.10
CA GLU A 3 -52.36 2.60 48.36
C GLU A 3 -52.71 2.54 46.87
N GLY A 4 -51.77 2.83 45.97
CA GLY A 4 -51.99 2.59 44.55
C GLY A 4 -50.84 3.04 43.64
N ASP A 5 -49.83 2.17 43.52
CA ASP A 5 -49.09 1.83 42.29
C ASP A 5 -48.46 2.93 41.42
N GLU A 6 -47.19 3.26 41.69
CA GLU A 6 -46.23 3.66 40.65
C GLU A 6 -45.37 2.44 40.24
N LEU A 7 -45.94 1.63 39.37
CA LEU A 7 -45.29 0.51 38.68
C LEU A 7 -44.32 1.03 37.60
N GLU A 8 -43.05 0.66 37.78
CA GLU A 8 -42.08 0.24 36.75
C GLU A 8 -42.13 0.96 35.39
N GLN A 9 -41.37 2.05 35.28
CA GLN A 9 -40.89 2.51 33.97
C GLN A 9 -39.81 1.55 33.43
N ALA A 10 -40.31 0.62 32.62
CA ALA A 10 -39.67 -0.34 31.72
C ALA A 10 -38.17 -0.11 31.36
N PRO A 11 -37.27 -1.07 31.66
CA PRO A 11 -35.89 -1.10 31.14
C PRO A 11 -35.77 -1.45 29.64
N LEU A 12 -36.89 -1.68 28.92
CA LEU A 12 -36.88 -2.21 27.56
C LEU A 12 -36.43 -1.22 26.46
N CYS A 13 -36.55 0.09 26.66
CA CYS A 13 -36.18 1.06 25.62
C CYS A 13 -34.66 1.27 25.47
N ARG A 14 -33.87 0.94 26.50
CA ARG A 14 -32.41 1.15 26.49
C ARG A 14 -31.66 0.01 25.78
N ALA A 15 -32.21 -1.21 25.80
CA ALA A 15 -31.57 -2.39 25.20
C ALA A 15 -31.59 -2.37 23.66
N LYS A 16 -32.64 -1.82 23.03
CA LYS A 16 -32.72 -1.71 21.57
C LYS A 16 -31.67 -0.78 20.98
N SER A 17 -31.38 0.35 21.65
CA SER A 17 -30.39 1.34 21.18
C SER A 17 -28.97 0.75 21.09
N ASN A 18 -28.55 -0.04 22.09
CA ASN A 18 -27.23 -0.66 22.10
C ASN A 18 -27.07 -1.75 21.03
N SER A 19 -28.15 -2.47 20.70
CA SER A 19 -28.11 -3.50 19.66
C SER A 19 -27.94 -2.90 18.26
N VAL A 20 -28.58 -1.77 17.98
CA VAL A 20 -28.47 -1.05 16.70
C VAL A 20 -27.06 -0.46 16.55
N LEU A 21 -26.54 0.17 17.60
CA LEU A 21 -25.18 0.72 17.61
C LEU A 21 -24.10 -0.37 17.47
N ALA A 22 -24.34 -1.55 18.05
CA ALA A 22 -23.48 -2.72 17.89
C ALA A 22 -23.54 -3.28 16.47
N THR A 23 -24.72 -3.33 15.85
CA THR A 23 -24.86 -3.75 14.44
C THR A 23 -24.24 -2.74 13.47
N GLU A 24 -24.35 -1.44 13.71
CA GLU A 24 -23.70 -0.41 12.88
C GLU A 24 -22.17 -0.51 13.00
N ARG A 25 -21.65 -0.75 14.20
CA ARG A 25 -20.20 -1.00 14.39
C ARG A 25 -19.74 -2.32 13.75
N LEU A 26 -20.57 -3.36 13.79
CA LEU A 26 -20.30 -4.63 13.12
C LEU A 26 -20.38 -4.51 11.59
N LEU A 27 -21.30 -3.71 11.06
CA LEU A 27 -21.44 -3.42 9.63
C LEU A 27 -20.30 -2.52 9.14
N ALA A 28 -19.88 -1.51 9.91
CA ALA A 28 -18.70 -0.71 9.61
C ALA A 28 -17.41 -1.53 9.69
N ALA A 29 -17.26 -2.37 10.72
CA ALA A 29 -16.12 -3.28 10.84
C ALA A 29 -16.12 -4.36 9.75
N LYS A 30 -17.29 -4.84 9.30
CA LYS A 30 -17.40 -5.78 8.17
C LYS A 30 -17.21 -5.11 6.83
N GLY A 31 -17.63 -3.85 6.65
CA GLY A 31 -17.37 -3.06 5.45
C GLY A 31 -15.88 -2.83 5.21
N LEU A 32 -15.10 -2.66 6.29
CA LEU A 32 -13.63 -2.61 6.23
C LEU A 32 -12.98 -3.97 5.92
N ASN A 33 -13.63 -5.09 6.23
CA ASN A 33 -13.07 -6.44 6.05
C ASN A 33 -13.57 -7.15 4.77
N ALA A 34 -14.67 -6.69 4.17
CA ALA A 34 -15.28 -7.33 3.00
C ALA A 34 -14.58 -6.97 1.67
N GLU A 35 -13.76 -5.92 1.65
CA GLU A 35 -12.97 -5.54 0.47
C GLU A 35 -11.58 -6.19 0.42
N GLN A 36 -11.24 -7.05 1.39
CA GLN A 36 -9.93 -7.67 1.51
C GLN A 36 -9.82 -9.00 0.71
N SER A 37 -10.37 -9.08 -0.52
CA SER A 37 -10.39 -10.35 -1.27
C SER A 37 -10.04 -10.30 -2.77
N VAL A 38 -9.39 -9.25 -3.28
CA VAL A 38 -8.93 -9.28 -4.69
C VAL A 38 -7.47 -8.80 -4.84
N GLY A 39 -6.55 -9.76 -4.83
CA GLY A 39 -5.13 -9.54 -5.10
C GLY A 39 -4.37 -8.97 -3.90
N ARG A 40 -3.11 -9.38 -3.68
CA ARG A 40 -2.27 -8.84 -2.59
C ARG A 40 -1.95 -7.37 -2.86
N ILE A 41 -2.80 -6.47 -2.39
CA ILE A 41 -2.55 -5.03 -2.41
C ILE A 41 -1.84 -4.67 -1.12
N LEU A 42 -0.66 -4.08 -1.25
CA LEU A 42 0.23 -3.76 -0.16
C LEU A 42 -0.12 -2.39 0.41
N SER A 43 -0.23 -2.32 1.74
CA SER A 43 -0.40 -1.02 2.40
C SER A 43 0.90 -0.20 2.28
N PRO A 44 0.84 1.09 1.88
CA PRO A 44 2.00 1.98 1.80
C PRO A 44 2.66 2.20 3.16
N HIS A 45 1.94 1.95 4.25
CA HIS A 45 2.46 2.09 5.61
C HIS A 45 3.27 0.86 6.08
N HIS A 46 3.38 -0.18 5.26
CA HIS A 46 4.11 -1.39 5.64
C HIS A 46 5.62 -1.13 5.75
N HIS A 47 6.23 -1.56 6.87
CA HIS A 47 7.64 -1.31 7.16
C HIS A 47 8.60 -1.93 6.12
N TYR A 48 8.27 -3.11 5.57
CA TYR A 48 9.04 -3.71 4.47
C TYR A 48 9.04 -2.84 3.21
N TYR A 49 7.91 -2.22 2.87
CA TYR A 49 7.84 -1.35 1.69
C TYR A 49 8.67 -0.08 1.87
N LYS A 50 8.66 0.52 3.06
CA LYS A 50 9.54 1.67 3.38
C LYS A 50 11.02 1.31 3.23
N LYS A 51 11.43 0.13 3.69
CA LYS A 51 12.81 -0.36 3.52
C LYS A 51 13.14 -0.60 2.04
N TRP A 52 12.23 -1.23 1.29
CA TRP A 52 12.38 -1.44 -0.15
C TRP A 52 12.57 -0.13 -0.90
N CYS A 53 11.70 0.85 -0.65
CA CYS A 53 11.77 2.18 -1.23
C CYS A 53 13.12 2.86 -0.94
N LEU A 54 13.62 2.76 0.30
CA LEU A 54 14.93 3.30 0.66
C LEU A 54 16.09 2.60 -0.07
N ILE A 55 16.00 1.28 -0.27
CA ILE A 55 17.00 0.53 -1.05
C ILE A 55 16.99 0.99 -2.51
N VAL A 56 15.82 1.07 -3.15
CA VAL A 56 15.69 1.51 -4.55
C VAL A 56 16.17 2.95 -4.73
N ALA A 57 15.82 3.85 -3.80
CA ALA A 57 16.29 5.23 -3.81
C ALA A 57 17.81 5.31 -3.65
N GLY A 58 18.39 4.50 -2.76
CA GLY A 58 19.84 4.41 -2.59
C GLY A 58 20.56 3.91 -3.85
N MET A 59 20.01 2.89 -4.51
CA MET A 59 20.54 2.38 -5.79
C MET A 59 20.46 3.44 -6.90
N ALA A 60 19.34 4.16 -7.00
CA ALA A 60 19.18 5.24 -7.96
C ALA A 60 20.21 6.36 -7.74
N LEU A 61 20.46 6.72 -6.48
CA LEU A 61 21.48 7.72 -6.13
C LEU A 61 22.89 7.26 -6.52
N LEU A 62 23.22 5.99 -6.26
CA LEU A 62 24.51 5.42 -6.64
C LEU A 62 24.69 5.45 -8.16
N LEU A 63 23.68 5.04 -8.93
CA LEU A 63 23.72 5.10 -10.40
C LEU A 63 23.89 6.53 -10.91
N ALA A 64 23.19 7.50 -10.31
CA ALA A 64 23.32 8.90 -10.69
C ALA A 64 24.76 9.44 -10.53
N ILE A 65 25.58 8.83 -9.67
CA ILE A 65 26.99 9.18 -9.49
C ILE A 65 27.90 8.34 -10.41
N ILE A 66 27.65 7.04 -10.50
CA ILE A 66 28.54 6.11 -11.21
C ILE A 66 28.34 6.22 -12.73
N ASP A 67 27.11 6.33 -13.22
CA ASP A 67 26.82 6.40 -14.66
C ASP A 67 27.56 7.54 -15.38
N PRO A 68 27.58 8.80 -14.88
CA PRO A 68 28.34 9.85 -15.55
C PRO A 68 29.85 9.62 -15.51
N LEU A 69 30.38 9.01 -14.43
CA LEU A 69 31.80 8.65 -14.37
C LEU A 69 32.12 7.55 -15.38
N HIS A 70 31.28 6.53 -15.47
CA HIS A 70 31.42 5.47 -16.45
C HIS A 70 31.35 6.03 -17.86
N LEU A 71 30.37 6.88 -18.18
CA LEU A 71 30.25 7.53 -19.49
C LEU A 71 31.44 8.44 -19.84
N ALA A 72 32.07 9.08 -18.85
CA ALA A 72 33.19 9.98 -19.07
C ALA A 72 34.53 9.25 -19.30
N PHE A 73 34.72 8.07 -18.69
CA PHE A 73 36.01 7.38 -18.67
C PHE A 73 36.00 6.01 -19.36
N ALA A 74 34.84 5.40 -19.58
CA ALA A 74 34.77 4.15 -20.32
C ALA A 74 35.09 4.41 -21.80
N THR A 75 36.04 3.65 -22.32
CA THR A 75 36.18 3.45 -23.76
C THR A 75 34.89 2.81 -24.25
N ALA A 76 34.35 3.30 -25.38
CA ALA A 76 33.06 2.87 -25.92
C ALA A 76 33.13 1.44 -26.47
N ASP A 77 33.38 0.47 -25.60
CA ASP A 77 33.01 -0.92 -25.82
C ASP A 77 31.50 -0.96 -25.53
N GLY A 78 30.70 -1.34 -26.53
CA GLY A 78 29.24 -1.37 -26.40
C GLY A 78 28.77 -2.35 -25.32
N LEU A 79 27.50 -2.77 -25.36
CA LEU A 79 26.97 -3.80 -24.46
C LEU A 79 27.62 -5.21 -24.61
N TYR A 80 28.65 -5.30 -25.44
CA TYR A 80 29.38 -6.51 -25.78
C TYR A 80 30.84 -6.31 -25.34
N PRO A 81 31.42 -7.22 -24.54
CA PRO A 81 30.93 -8.55 -24.17
C PRO A 81 29.88 -8.55 -23.02
N TYR A 82 28.85 -9.40 -23.12
CA TYR A 82 27.72 -9.47 -22.15
C TYR A 82 28.09 -10.07 -20.78
N ASP A 83 29.27 -10.66 -20.70
CA ASP A 83 29.89 -11.26 -19.52
C ASP A 83 30.75 -10.27 -18.72
N ASP A 84 30.83 -9.00 -19.15
CA ASP A 84 31.49 -7.97 -18.36
C ASP A 84 30.71 -7.67 -17.06
N PHE A 85 31.45 -7.41 -15.99
CA PHE A 85 30.93 -7.07 -14.68
C PHE A 85 29.94 -5.90 -14.74
N TRP A 86 30.24 -4.90 -15.59
CA TRP A 86 29.37 -3.74 -15.77
C TRP A 86 28.02 -4.11 -16.40
N ALA A 87 28.03 -4.93 -17.46
CA ALA A 87 26.81 -5.40 -18.11
C ALA A 87 25.92 -6.19 -17.13
N VAL A 88 26.52 -7.09 -16.34
CA VAL A 88 25.79 -7.85 -15.31
C VAL A 88 25.15 -6.91 -14.27
N MET A 89 25.88 -5.90 -13.81
CA MET A 89 25.34 -4.91 -12.87
C MET A 89 24.15 -4.15 -13.47
N VAL A 90 24.26 -3.70 -14.72
CA VAL A 90 23.17 -3.00 -15.44
C VAL A 90 21.93 -3.89 -15.55
N TYR A 91 22.07 -5.16 -15.90
CA TYR A 91 20.94 -6.10 -15.99
C TYR A 91 20.26 -6.31 -14.64
N ILE A 92 21.04 -6.49 -13.56
CA ILE A 92 20.48 -6.63 -12.21
C ILE A 92 19.70 -5.38 -11.81
N MET A 93 20.26 -4.19 -12.05
CA MET A 93 19.58 -2.93 -11.76
C MET A 93 18.29 -2.79 -12.57
N MET A 94 18.33 -3.12 -13.86
CA MET A 94 17.15 -3.09 -14.72
C MET A 94 16.03 -4.00 -14.20
N ILE A 95 16.36 -5.21 -13.71
CA ILE A 95 15.38 -6.12 -13.10
C ILE A 95 14.82 -5.52 -11.80
N ILE A 96 15.66 -4.92 -10.94
CA ILE A 96 15.23 -4.32 -9.68
C ILE A 96 14.28 -3.13 -9.93
N PHE A 97 14.64 -2.21 -10.83
CA PHE A 97 13.77 -1.07 -11.16
C PHE A 97 12.51 -1.51 -11.90
N GLY A 98 12.58 -2.53 -12.75
CA GLY A 98 11.41 -3.14 -13.36
C GLY A 98 10.46 -3.75 -12.32
N ALA A 99 11.01 -4.44 -11.32
CA ALA A 99 10.24 -4.96 -10.21
C ALA A 99 9.64 -3.84 -9.33
N ASP A 100 10.38 -2.75 -9.10
CA ASP A 100 9.87 -1.57 -8.39
C ASP A 100 8.69 -0.92 -9.13
N MET A 101 8.80 -0.76 -10.46
CA MET A 101 7.68 -0.29 -11.28
C MET A 101 6.48 -1.21 -11.18
N ALA A 102 6.67 -2.52 -11.29
CA ALA A 102 5.58 -3.48 -11.16
C ALA A 102 4.92 -3.40 -9.78
N LEU A 103 5.72 -3.25 -8.72
CA LEU A 103 5.23 -3.20 -7.34
C LEU A 103 4.28 -2.02 -7.10
N LYS A 104 4.47 -0.89 -7.78
CA LYS A 104 3.62 0.30 -7.62
C LYS A 104 2.17 0.11 -8.06
N PHE A 105 1.90 -0.80 -9.00
CA PHE A 105 0.53 -1.19 -9.35
C PHE A 105 -0.17 -2.02 -8.26
N PHE A 106 0.57 -2.52 -7.28
CA PHE A 106 0.05 -3.30 -6.15
C PHE A 106 0.01 -2.49 -4.86
N ILE A 107 0.26 -1.18 -4.89
CA ILE A 107 0.31 -0.35 -3.68
C ILE A 107 -0.92 0.53 -3.60
N ALA A 108 -1.59 0.48 -2.45
CA ALA A 108 -2.67 1.40 -2.15
C ALA A 108 -2.13 2.84 -2.02
N TYR A 109 -2.88 3.81 -2.52
CA TYR A 109 -2.57 5.23 -2.38
C TYR A 109 -3.61 5.93 -1.50
N ASP A 110 -3.22 7.07 -0.94
CA ASP A 110 -4.10 7.89 -0.10
C ASP A 110 -4.75 8.98 -0.97
N ASP A 111 -6.07 8.93 -1.10
CA ASP A 111 -6.86 9.93 -1.81
C ASP A 111 -7.44 10.93 -0.77
N PRO A 112 -7.18 12.24 -0.89
CA PRO A 112 -7.67 13.23 0.08
C PRO A 112 -9.20 13.28 0.19
N GLU A 113 -9.94 12.84 -0.83
CA GLU A 113 -11.42 12.86 -0.83
C GLU A 113 -12.03 11.54 -0.37
N ARG A 114 -11.37 10.41 -0.63
CA ARG A 114 -11.92 9.06 -0.42
C ARG A 114 -11.20 8.24 0.64
N GLY A 115 -10.07 8.73 1.15
CA GLY A 115 -9.17 7.98 2.00
C GLY A 115 -8.35 6.94 1.21
N MET A 116 -7.96 5.85 1.87
CA MET A 116 -7.08 4.84 1.26
C MET A 116 -7.81 4.02 0.20
N VAL A 117 -7.31 4.06 -1.04
CA VAL A 117 -7.90 3.35 -2.19
C VAL A 117 -7.16 2.04 -2.43
N TYR A 118 -7.92 0.93 -2.43
CA TYR A 118 -7.42 -0.42 -2.66
C TYR A 118 -7.91 -1.03 -3.98
N GLU A 119 -8.61 -0.29 -4.85
CA GLU A 119 -9.08 -0.88 -6.10
C GLU A 119 -7.95 -0.90 -7.16
N PRO A 120 -7.58 -2.07 -7.73
CA PRO A 120 -6.51 -2.16 -8.73
C PRO A 120 -6.72 -1.27 -9.97
N LYS A 121 -7.98 -1.09 -10.38
CA LYS A 121 -8.32 -0.24 -11.52
C LYS A 121 -8.07 1.24 -11.23
N LEU A 122 -8.40 1.70 -10.03
CA LEU A 122 -8.14 3.07 -9.60
C LEU A 122 -6.63 3.31 -9.41
N ILE A 123 -5.93 2.33 -8.82
CA ILE A 123 -4.46 2.38 -8.68
C ILE A 123 -3.78 2.51 -10.04
N ALA A 124 -4.15 1.67 -11.02
CA ALA A 124 -3.57 1.72 -12.36
C ALA A 124 -3.96 2.97 -13.18
N MET A 125 -5.06 3.64 -12.84
CA MET A 125 -5.46 4.89 -13.50
C MET A 125 -4.73 6.11 -12.91
N ASN A 126 -4.35 6.03 -11.64
CA ASN A 126 -3.60 7.08 -10.94
C ASN A 126 -2.08 7.01 -11.22
N TYR A 127 -1.58 5.85 -11.64
CA TYR A 127 -0.16 5.59 -11.88
C TYR A 127 0.21 5.73 -13.36
#